data_AF-R4IKX2-F1
#
_entry.id   AF-R4IKX2-F1
#
_cell.length_a   1.000
_cell.length_b   1.000
_cell.length_c   1.000
_cell.angle_alpha   90.00
_cell.angle_beta   90.00
_cell.angle_gamma   90.00
#
_symmetry.space_group_name_H-M   'P 1'
#
loop_
_entity.id
_entity.type
_entity.pdbx_description
1 polymer ?
#
loop_
_entity_poly.entity_id
_entity_poly.type
_entity_poly.pdbx_seq_one_letter_code
_entity_poly.pdbx_strand_id
1 'polypeptide(L)'
;MPVYFIGEDENGCSPIKVGVAKDIGRRKSDLQTGNPLELKLLGWITSPDDFETERDLHRRLASRRGRGEWFYIEPADVLPFLMEVGQRGFVAKNADAFEITGYDRDAIPEYLGVWEWADLEIDECCPFCGCLCGMHFQDASQMYYCIQCDTLTDFSELSPDDRDGRED
;
A
#
# COMPACT_ATOMS: atom_id res chain seq x y z
N MET A 1 -3.83 13.60 -11.48
CA MET A 1 -3.90 12.15 -11.77
C MET A 1 -2.86 11.48 -10.89
N PRO A 2 -3.12 10.36 -10.21
CA PRO A 2 -2.07 9.72 -9.42
C PRO A 2 -0.91 9.20 -10.29
N VAL A 3 0.30 9.28 -9.74
CA VAL A 3 1.48 8.54 -10.24
C VAL A 3 1.46 7.17 -9.60
N TYR A 4 1.52 6.08 -10.37
CA TYR A 4 1.39 4.72 -9.88
C TYR A 4 2.68 3.91 -10.07
N PHE A 5 2.78 2.82 -9.30
CA PHE A 5 3.83 1.80 -9.41
C PHE A 5 3.16 0.44 -9.65
N ILE A 6 3.40 -0.19 -10.80
CA ILE A 6 2.86 -1.51 -11.16
C ILE A 6 4.00 -2.48 -11.45
N GLY A 7 4.04 -3.63 -10.78
CA GLY A 7 5.04 -4.69 -10.97
C GLY A 7 4.47 -5.93 -11.67
N GLU A 8 5.36 -6.78 -12.19
CA GLU A 8 5.03 -8.09 -12.79
C GLU A 8 5.17 -9.21 -11.76
N ASP A 9 4.06 -9.85 -11.37
CA ASP A 9 3.97 -10.71 -10.18
C ASP A 9 4.91 -11.92 -10.20
N GLU A 10 4.96 -12.67 -11.31
CA GLU A 10 5.73 -13.93 -11.41
C GLU A 10 7.25 -13.75 -11.23
N ASN A 11 7.75 -12.51 -11.24
CA ASN A 11 9.17 -12.16 -11.03
C ASN A 11 9.39 -11.38 -9.72
N GLY A 12 8.56 -11.62 -8.69
CA GLY A 12 8.65 -10.86 -7.44
C GLY A 12 8.22 -9.40 -7.61
N CYS A 13 7.31 -9.12 -8.54
CA CYS A 13 6.85 -7.78 -8.89
C CYS A 13 7.92 -6.85 -9.50
N SER A 14 8.93 -7.42 -10.18
CA SER A 14 9.97 -6.69 -10.90
C SER A 14 10.07 -7.15 -12.37
N PRO A 15 10.22 -6.25 -13.36
CA PRO A 15 10.41 -4.80 -13.26
C PRO A 15 9.12 -4.03 -12.91
N ILE A 16 9.29 -2.80 -12.45
CA ILE A 16 8.21 -1.91 -12.02
C ILE A 16 8.00 -0.80 -13.05
N LYS A 17 6.76 -0.64 -13.51
CA LYS A 17 6.32 0.49 -14.32
C LYS A 17 5.92 1.67 -13.43
N VAL A 18 6.48 2.84 -13.74
CA VAL A 18 6.08 4.12 -13.14
C VAL A 18 5.35 4.97 -14.18
N GLY A 19 4.10 5.35 -13.91
CA GLY A 19 3.30 6.12 -14.86
C GLY A 19 2.19 6.94 -14.20
N VAL A 20 1.51 7.78 -14.98
CA VAL A 20 0.32 8.53 -14.54
C VAL A 20 -0.98 7.95 -15.11
N ALA A 21 -2.06 7.96 -14.32
CA ALA A 21 -3.40 7.56 -14.79
C ALA A 21 -4.51 8.26 -14.02
N LYS A 22 -5.63 8.61 -14.70
CA LYS A 22 -6.87 9.03 -14.03
C LYS A 22 -7.52 7.88 -13.25
N ASP A 23 -7.44 6.69 -13.82
CA ASP A 23 -8.00 5.45 -13.30
C ASP A 23 -6.92 4.38 -13.42
N ILE A 24 -6.28 4.07 -12.28
CA ILE A 24 -5.17 3.12 -12.21
C ILE A 24 -5.67 1.70 -12.52
N GLY A 25 -6.88 1.34 -12.07
CA GLY A 25 -7.46 0.02 -12.29
C GLY A 25 -7.68 -0.25 -13.77
N ARG A 26 -8.34 0.68 -14.47
CA ARG A 26 -8.51 0.61 -15.92
C ARG A 26 -7.17 0.59 -16.65
N ARG A 27 -6.22 1.43 -16.23
CA ARG A 27 -4.88 1.45 -16.82
C ARG A 27 -4.13 0.12 -16.65
N LYS A 28 -4.23 -0.51 -15.48
CA LYS A 28 -3.67 -1.85 -15.22
C LYS A 28 -4.31 -2.89 -16.15
N SER A 29 -5.62 -2.90 -16.29
CA SER A 29 -6.33 -3.80 -17.22
C SER A 29 -5.88 -3.60 -18.66
N ASP A 30 -5.76 -2.35 -19.13
CA ASP A 30 -5.26 -2.05 -20.48
C ASP A 30 -3.83 -2.58 -20.68
N LEU A 31 -2.94 -2.38 -19.69
CA LEU A 31 -1.57 -2.89 -19.75
C LEU A 31 -1.50 -4.41 -19.73
N GLN A 32 -2.37 -5.07 -18.96
CA GLN A 32 -2.46 -6.52 -18.87
C GLN A 32 -2.77 -7.17 -20.23
N THR A 33 -3.56 -6.51 -21.11
CA THR A 33 -3.88 -7.08 -22.42
C THR A 33 -2.65 -7.33 -23.30
N GLY A 34 -1.57 -6.57 -23.09
CA GLY A 34 -0.29 -6.71 -23.79
C GLY A 34 0.81 -7.38 -22.96
N ASN A 35 0.51 -7.82 -21.73
CA ASN A 35 1.47 -8.46 -20.84
C ASN A 35 0.97 -9.86 -20.44
N PRO A 36 1.69 -10.94 -20.80
CA PRO A 36 1.29 -12.28 -20.39
C PRO A 36 1.45 -12.53 -18.87
N LEU A 37 2.30 -11.76 -18.19
CA LEU A 37 2.53 -11.87 -16.75
C LEU A 37 1.51 -11.03 -15.99
N GLU A 38 1.02 -11.54 -14.87
CA GLU A 38 0.07 -10.80 -14.03
C GLU A 38 0.69 -9.51 -13.49
N LEU A 39 -0.06 -8.41 -13.59
CA LEU A 39 0.35 -7.10 -13.09
C LEU A 39 -0.25 -6.82 -11.72
N LYS A 40 0.59 -6.50 -10.73
CA LYS A 40 0.17 -6.05 -9.40
C LYS A 40 0.38 -4.55 -9.23
N LEU A 41 -0.60 -3.88 -8.63
CA LEU A 41 -0.43 -2.50 -8.18
C LEU A 41 0.33 -2.53 -6.86
N LEU A 42 1.40 -1.74 -6.75
CA LEU A 42 2.22 -1.66 -5.54
C LEU A 42 1.83 -0.47 -4.68
N GLY A 43 1.56 0.67 -5.33
CA GLY A 43 1.18 1.90 -4.63
C GLY A 43 1.00 3.06 -5.60
N TRP A 44 0.64 4.23 -5.07
CA TRP A 44 0.48 5.45 -5.85
C TRP A 44 0.71 6.71 -5.03
N ILE A 45 1.01 7.80 -5.75
CA ILE A 45 1.16 9.16 -5.22
C ILE A 45 0.07 10.02 -5.81
N THR A 46 -0.70 10.67 -4.94
CA THR A 46 -1.59 11.77 -5.33
C THR A 46 -0.79 13.08 -5.32
N SER A 47 -0.75 13.79 -6.44
CA SER A 47 0.00 15.06 -6.52
C SER A 47 -0.78 16.07 -7.34
N PRO A 48 -0.75 17.36 -6.96
CA PRO A 48 -1.26 18.42 -7.83
C PRO A 48 -0.45 18.51 -9.13
N ASP A 49 0.85 18.21 -9.08
CA ASP A 49 1.78 18.26 -10.21
C ASP A 49 2.23 16.84 -10.61
N ASP A 50 1.31 16.08 -11.16
CA ASP A 50 1.47 14.65 -11.45
C ASP A 50 2.61 14.33 -12.44
N PHE A 51 2.68 15.04 -13.57
CA PHE A 51 3.76 14.88 -14.55
C PHE A 51 5.13 15.29 -14.03
N GLU A 52 5.20 16.31 -13.16
CA GLU A 52 6.46 16.68 -12.54
C GLU A 52 6.93 15.62 -11.55
N THR A 53 5.99 15.08 -10.76
CA THR A 53 6.24 13.97 -9.83
C THR A 53 6.75 12.73 -10.58
N GLU A 54 6.09 12.34 -11.68
CA GLU A 54 6.53 11.23 -12.53
C GLU A 54 7.94 11.48 -13.12
N ARG A 55 8.18 12.68 -13.64
CA ARG A 55 9.47 13.06 -14.22
C ARG A 55 10.60 13.01 -13.19
N ASP A 56 10.35 13.43 -11.96
CA ASP A 56 11.33 13.35 -10.88
C ASP A 56 11.65 11.89 -10.52
N LEU A 57 10.62 11.05 -10.38
CA LEU A 57 10.80 9.61 -10.13
C LEU A 57 11.61 8.94 -11.25
N HIS A 58 11.30 9.21 -12.52
CA HIS A 58 12.07 8.69 -13.66
C HIS A 58 13.53 9.15 -13.64
N ARG A 59 13.79 10.39 -13.20
CA ARG A 59 15.16 10.91 -13.05
C ARG A 59 15.91 10.19 -11.94
N ARG A 60 15.28 9.99 -10.77
CA ARG A 60 15.87 9.29 -9.63
C ARG A 60 16.12 7.81 -9.92
N LEU A 61 15.26 7.17 -10.72
CA LEU A 61 15.37 5.78 -11.12
C LEU A 61 16.15 5.56 -12.44
N ALA A 62 16.72 6.61 -13.03
CA ALA A 62 17.32 6.56 -14.35
C ALA A 62 18.43 5.50 -14.50
N SER A 63 19.22 5.26 -13.44
CA SER A 63 20.28 4.23 -13.43
C SER A 63 19.75 2.80 -13.47
N ARG A 64 18.49 2.59 -13.09
CA ARG A 64 17.81 1.28 -13.05
C ARG A 64 16.78 1.14 -14.17
N ARG A 65 16.75 2.07 -15.14
CA ARG A 65 15.77 2.11 -16.21
C ARG A 65 15.97 0.94 -17.19
N GLY A 66 14.90 0.18 -17.41
CA GLY A 66 14.79 -0.81 -18.47
C GLY A 66 14.21 -0.20 -19.75
N ARG A 67 13.26 -0.91 -20.38
CA ARG A 67 12.63 -0.43 -21.61
C ARG A 67 11.50 0.55 -21.30
N GLY A 68 11.52 1.74 -21.91
CA GLY A 68 10.43 2.71 -21.78
C GLY A 68 10.33 3.29 -20.36
N GLU A 69 9.22 3.01 -19.67
CA GLU A 69 8.89 3.50 -18.31
C GLU A 69 8.97 2.37 -17.26
N TRP A 70 9.66 1.29 -17.59
CA TRP A 70 9.89 0.14 -16.71
C TRP A 70 11.27 0.24 -16.08
N PHE A 71 11.38 -0.09 -14.80
CA PHE A 71 12.58 0.05 -13.97
C PHE A 71 12.86 -1.25 -13.23
N TYR A 72 14.13 -1.70 -13.22
CA TYR A 72 14.58 -2.89 -12.50
C TYR A 72 14.86 -2.52 -11.04
N ILE A 73 13.78 -2.47 -10.26
CA ILE A 73 13.76 -2.24 -8.82
C ILE A 73 12.85 -3.27 -8.16
N GLU A 74 13.07 -3.53 -6.88
CA GLU A 74 12.23 -4.41 -6.09
C GLU A 74 11.03 -3.63 -5.53
N PRO A 75 9.91 -4.28 -5.21
CA PRO A 75 8.74 -3.61 -4.63
C PRO A 75 9.07 -2.77 -3.39
N ALA A 76 9.93 -3.28 -2.51
CA ALA A 76 10.38 -2.55 -1.31
C ALA A 76 11.12 -1.24 -1.63
N ASP A 77 11.77 -1.11 -2.81
CA ASP A 77 12.40 0.15 -3.25
C ASP A 77 11.36 1.26 -3.53
N VAL A 78 10.08 0.91 -3.70
CA VAL A 78 9.00 1.89 -3.95
C VAL A 78 8.63 2.64 -2.65
N LEU A 79 8.71 1.95 -1.51
CA LEU A 79 8.22 2.46 -0.23
C LEU A 79 8.84 3.82 0.17
N PRO A 80 10.16 4.05 0.05
CA PRO A 80 10.75 5.36 0.37
C PRO A 80 10.15 6.53 -0.41
N PHE A 81 9.80 6.32 -1.70
CA PHE A 81 9.17 7.36 -2.52
C PHE A 81 7.75 7.68 -2.07
N LEU A 82 7.01 6.66 -1.63
CA LEU A 82 5.66 6.82 -1.12
C LEU A 82 5.68 7.49 0.27
N MET A 83 6.59 7.08 1.16
CA MET A 83 6.75 7.68 2.49
C MET A 83 7.17 9.16 2.41
N GLU A 84 8.07 9.51 1.47
CA GLU A 84 8.55 10.88 1.28
C GLU A 84 7.43 11.90 1.02
N VAL A 85 6.33 11.47 0.38
CA VAL A 85 5.18 12.34 0.09
C VAL A 85 4.10 12.29 1.18
N GLY A 86 4.27 11.46 2.21
CA GLY A 86 3.42 11.35 3.40
C GLY A 86 1.95 11.10 3.07
N GLN A 87 1.08 12.05 3.43
CA GLN A 87 -0.38 12.00 3.24
C GLN A 87 -0.84 11.79 1.79
N ARG A 88 0.09 11.99 0.85
CA ARG A 88 -0.14 11.82 -0.58
C ARG A 88 0.28 10.46 -1.11
N GLY A 89 1.01 9.67 -0.34
CA GLY A 89 1.53 8.35 -0.70
C GLY A 89 0.65 7.24 -0.16
N PHE A 90 0.42 6.23 -1.00
CA PHE A 90 -0.46 5.11 -0.69
C PHE A 90 0.17 3.80 -1.14
N VAL A 91 0.02 2.77 -0.31
CA VAL A 91 0.26 1.38 -0.71
C VAL A 91 -1.02 0.73 -1.21
N ALA A 92 -0.89 -0.18 -2.16
CA ALA A 92 -1.99 -1.06 -2.55
C ALA A 92 -2.19 -2.12 -1.47
N LYS A 93 -3.13 -1.86 -0.57
CA LYS A 93 -3.38 -2.72 0.58
C LYS A 93 -3.78 -4.14 0.17
N ASN A 94 -3.39 -5.11 0.98
CA ASN A 94 -3.95 -6.45 0.93
C ASN A 94 -5.48 -6.38 1.17
N ALA A 95 -6.25 -7.14 0.39
CA ALA A 95 -7.70 -7.21 0.58
C ALA A 95 -8.04 -7.73 1.98
N ASP A 96 -7.25 -8.69 2.43
CA ASP A 96 -7.40 -9.42 3.69
C ASP A 96 -6.47 -8.89 4.81
N ALA A 97 -6.05 -7.62 4.71
CA ALA A 97 -5.35 -6.96 5.81
C ALA A 97 -6.18 -7.13 7.11
N PHE A 98 -5.51 -7.44 8.22
CA PHE A 98 -6.10 -7.83 9.51
C PHE A 98 -6.71 -9.24 9.61
N GLU A 99 -6.55 -10.10 8.61
CA GLU A 99 -6.80 -11.53 8.83
C GLU A 99 -5.78 -12.09 9.82
N ILE A 100 -6.25 -12.88 10.80
CA ILE A 100 -5.36 -13.56 11.74
C ILE A 100 -4.64 -14.70 10.99
N THR A 101 -3.33 -14.60 10.86
CA THR A 101 -2.49 -15.62 10.21
C THR A 101 -1.98 -16.67 11.19
N GLY A 102 -2.00 -16.37 12.49
CA GLY A 102 -1.50 -17.25 13.53
C GLY A 102 -1.66 -16.68 14.93
N TYR A 103 -1.09 -17.39 15.89
CA TYR A 103 -0.93 -16.92 17.26
C TYR A 103 0.51 -17.19 17.68
N ASP A 104 1.10 -16.23 18.39
CA ASP A 104 2.43 -16.42 18.96
C ASP A 104 2.40 -17.34 20.20
N ARG A 105 3.54 -17.46 20.88
CA ARG A 105 3.68 -18.34 22.07
C ARG A 105 2.85 -17.88 23.26
N ASP A 106 2.48 -16.60 23.31
CA ASP A 106 1.72 -15.98 24.38
C ASP A 106 0.23 -15.85 24.01
N ALA A 107 -0.21 -16.53 22.93
CA ALA A 107 -1.55 -16.50 22.37
C ALA A 107 -1.98 -15.10 21.89
N ILE A 108 -1.03 -14.25 21.51
CA ILE A 108 -1.31 -12.98 20.86
C ILE A 108 -1.52 -13.25 19.36
N PRO A 109 -2.62 -12.77 18.76
CA PRO A 109 -2.88 -12.96 17.34
C PRO A 109 -1.84 -12.23 16.47
N GLU A 110 -1.34 -12.93 15.46
CA GLU A 110 -0.54 -12.35 14.37
C GLU A 110 -1.47 -12.03 13.21
N TYR A 111 -1.35 -10.82 12.65
CA TYR A 111 -2.23 -10.33 11.59
C TYR A 111 -1.49 -10.21 10.26
N LEU A 112 -2.19 -10.47 9.16
CA LEU A 112 -1.68 -10.19 7.82
C LEU A 112 -1.44 -8.69 7.67
N GLY A 113 -0.20 -8.33 7.33
CA GLY A 113 0.23 -6.95 7.13
C GLY A 113 -0.54 -6.24 6.01
N VAL A 114 -0.54 -4.91 6.07
CA VAL A 114 -1.25 -4.05 5.10
C VAL A 114 -0.67 -4.20 3.69
N TRP A 115 0.63 -4.47 3.57
CA TRP A 115 1.33 -4.51 2.30
C TRP A 115 2.22 -5.74 2.21
N GLU A 116 2.24 -6.41 1.05
CA GLU A 116 2.94 -7.69 0.86
C GLU A 116 4.47 -7.57 1.00
N TRP A 117 5.04 -6.39 0.74
CA TRP A 117 6.49 -6.21 0.57
C TRP A 117 7.20 -5.46 1.69
N ALA A 118 6.47 -5.02 2.72
CA ALA A 118 7.06 -4.46 3.93
C ALA A 118 6.08 -4.55 5.11
N ASP A 119 6.62 -4.80 6.30
CA ASP A 119 5.90 -4.64 7.55
C ASP A 119 5.79 -3.14 7.84
N LEU A 120 4.56 -2.67 8.05
CA LEU A 120 4.24 -1.27 8.27
C LEU A 120 3.48 -1.15 9.58
N GLU A 121 3.98 -0.30 10.46
CA GLU A 121 3.31 0.01 11.71
C GLU A 121 2.08 0.88 11.46
N ILE A 122 1.18 0.91 12.45
CA ILE A 122 -0.07 1.68 12.34
C ILE A 122 0.17 3.19 12.18
N ASP A 123 1.23 3.73 12.78
CA ASP A 123 1.63 5.13 12.66
C ASP A 123 2.38 5.42 11.35
N GLU A 124 2.79 4.39 10.62
CA GLU A 124 3.41 4.50 9.30
C GLU A 124 2.39 4.35 8.17
N CYS A 125 1.41 3.45 8.31
CA CYS A 125 0.43 3.16 7.27
C CYS A 125 -0.98 2.98 7.84
N CYS A 126 -1.94 3.73 7.31
CA CYS A 126 -3.33 3.49 7.62
C CYS A 126 -3.79 2.17 6.99
N PRO A 127 -4.17 1.17 7.79
CA PRO A 127 -4.51 -0.16 7.28
C PRO A 127 -5.86 -0.20 6.52
N PHE A 128 -6.70 0.83 6.68
CA PHE A 128 -7.99 0.93 6.02
C PHE A 128 -7.89 1.47 4.59
N CYS A 129 -7.04 2.46 4.36
CA CYS A 129 -6.90 3.13 3.06
C CYS A 129 -5.52 3.02 2.40
N GLY A 130 -4.52 2.51 3.11
CA GLY A 130 -3.14 2.41 2.66
C GLY A 130 -2.34 3.72 2.70
N CYS A 131 -2.85 4.80 3.31
CA CYS A 131 -2.12 6.07 3.41
C CYS A 131 -0.84 5.93 4.23
N LEU A 132 0.29 6.36 3.70
CA LEU A 132 1.57 6.39 4.41
C LEU A 132 1.74 7.59 5.35
N CYS A 133 0.62 8.16 5.76
CA CYS A 133 0.53 9.09 6.88
C CYS A 133 0.20 8.42 8.20
N GLY A 134 -0.02 7.10 8.18
CA GLY A 134 -0.44 6.32 9.34
C GLY A 134 -1.82 6.69 9.88
N MET A 135 -2.08 6.16 11.07
CA MET A 135 -3.15 6.61 11.95
C MET A 135 -2.56 7.40 13.11
N HIS A 136 -3.24 8.47 13.47
CA HIS A 136 -2.86 9.35 14.56
C HIS A 136 -3.64 9.00 15.81
N PHE A 137 -2.96 8.87 16.95
CA PHE A 137 -3.63 8.69 18.23
C PHE A 137 -4.20 10.01 18.75
N GLN A 138 -5.41 9.98 19.31
CA GLN A 138 -6.06 11.13 19.94
C GLN A 138 -6.32 10.86 21.43
N ASP A 139 -5.58 11.56 22.29
CA ASP A 139 -5.66 11.37 23.75
C ASP A 139 -7.07 11.61 24.33
N ALA A 140 -7.81 12.60 23.80
CA ALA A 140 -9.13 12.97 24.34
C ALA A 140 -10.18 11.87 24.17
N SER A 141 -10.06 11.08 23.11
CA SER A 141 -10.99 10.00 22.78
C SER A 141 -10.41 8.62 23.02
N GLN A 142 -9.10 8.51 23.22
CA GLN A 142 -8.35 7.25 23.26
C GLN A 142 -8.52 6.43 21.97
N MET A 143 -8.71 7.10 20.83
CA MET A 143 -8.90 6.46 19.52
C MET A 143 -7.81 6.85 18.53
N TYR A 144 -7.58 5.97 17.55
CA TYR A 144 -6.77 6.23 16.37
C TYR A 144 -7.64 6.77 15.24
N TYR A 145 -7.15 7.78 14.53
CA TYR A 145 -7.84 8.33 13.37
C TYR A 145 -6.92 8.47 12.16
N CYS A 146 -7.44 8.22 10.97
CA CYS A 146 -6.74 8.53 9.72
C CYS A 146 -7.30 9.82 9.12
N ILE A 147 -6.42 10.80 8.87
CA ILE A 147 -6.76 12.06 8.21
C ILE A 147 -7.18 11.91 6.75
N GLN A 148 -6.90 10.77 6.13
CA GLN A 148 -7.09 10.56 4.70
C GLN A 148 -8.39 9.82 4.36
N CYS A 149 -8.85 8.93 5.24
CA CYS A 149 -10.11 8.20 5.05
C CYS A 149 -11.12 8.42 6.18
N ASP A 150 -10.83 9.30 7.13
CA ASP A 150 -11.65 9.65 8.29
C ASP A 150 -12.03 8.45 9.19
N THR A 151 -11.38 7.30 9.01
CA THR A 151 -11.57 6.15 9.90
C THR A 151 -11.13 6.52 11.31
N LEU A 152 -11.98 6.21 12.28
CA LEU A 152 -11.75 6.38 13.71
C LEU A 152 -11.99 5.03 14.38
N THR A 153 -10.99 4.49 15.10
CA THR A 153 -11.07 3.16 15.74
C THR A 153 -10.12 3.06 16.92
N ASP A 154 -10.44 2.20 17.88
CA ASP A 154 -9.57 1.76 18.97
C ASP A 154 -9.10 0.30 18.79
N PHE A 155 -9.42 -0.32 17.65
CA PHE A 155 -9.15 -1.72 17.31
C PHE A 155 -9.78 -2.76 18.23
N SER A 156 -10.75 -2.39 19.07
CA SER A 156 -11.41 -3.34 19.95
C SER A 156 -12.08 -4.49 19.18
N GLU A 157 -12.56 -4.24 17.96
CA GLU A 157 -13.19 -5.21 17.06
C GLU A 157 -12.25 -6.33 16.58
N LEU A 158 -10.93 -6.12 16.68
CA LEU A 158 -9.93 -7.13 16.34
C LEU A 158 -9.61 -8.06 17.52
N SER A 159 -10.14 -7.77 18.72
CA SER A 159 -9.96 -8.61 19.89
C SER A 159 -10.63 -9.97 19.68
N PRO A 160 -9.95 -11.09 19.94
CA PRO A 160 -10.52 -12.44 19.84
C PRO A 160 -11.75 -12.69 20.73
N ASP A 161 -11.99 -11.85 21.75
CA ASP A 161 -12.91 -12.14 22.86
C ASP A 161 -14.41 -12.13 22.52
N ASP A 162 -14.84 -11.69 21.32
CA ASP A 162 -16.28 -11.57 20.99
C ASP A 162 -16.85 -12.68 20.08
N ARG A 163 -16.06 -13.74 19.77
CA ARG A 163 -16.54 -14.86 18.92
C ARG A 163 -16.94 -16.14 19.66
N ASP A 164 -17.08 -16.12 20.98
CA ASP A 164 -17.54 -17.27 21.79
C ASP A 164 -18.92 -17.04 22.46
N GLY A 165 -19.77 -16.26 21.81
CA GLY A 165 -21.16 -16.02 22.20
C GLY A 165 -22.21 -16.87 21.47
N ARG A 166 -21.93 -18.14 21.14
CA ARG A 166 -22.99 -19.09 20.77
C ARG A 166 -23.20 -20.10 21.89
N GLU A 167 -24.10 -19.73 22.80
CA GLU A 167 -24.82 -20.66 23.64
C GLU A 167 -25.75 -21.55 22.77
N ASP A 168 -25.83 -22.82 23.20
CA ASP A 168 -26.74 -23.93 22.84
C ASP A 168 -26.47 -24.78 21.58
#